data_AF-E4Q9M4-F1
#
_entry.id   AF-E4Q9M4-F1
#
_cell.length_a   1.000
_cell.length_b   1.000
_cell.length_c   1.000
_cell.angle_alpha   90.00
_cell.angle_beta   90.00
_cell.angle_gamma   90.00
#
_symmetry.space_group_name_H-M   'P 1'
#
loop_
_entity.id
_entity.type
_entity.pdbx_description
1 polymer ?
#
loop_
_entity_poly.entity_id
_entity_poly.type
_entity_poly.pdbx_seq_one_letter_code
_entity_poly.pdbx_strand_id
1 'polypeptide(L)'
;MSKNPLENNRVYLCGKVVTPLNFSHESFGERFFTFKLEVPRLSQQKDILIVTVSDRLLINVNLEEGSSVEVIGQFRSYNNPSNVGNRLILTVFARDIKNVESIDPSKNINEIFLNGYVCKKPQYRTTPLGREITDILLAVNRLYGKSDYIPCIAWGRNARFASTFQIGDNIKIWGRVQSRDYQKKLEDGRIETRTAYEVSIFKLEKVEKSENVS
;
A
#
# COMPACT_ATOMS: atom_id res chain seq x y z
N MET A 1 -15.92 -20.53 3.52
CA MET A 1 -15.75 -19.97 4.88
C MET A 1 -15.38 -18.50 4.76
N SER A 2 -16.20 -17.63 5.35
CA SER A 2 -16.01 -16.17 5.36
C SER A 2 -14.79 -15.80 6.20
N LYS A 3 -13.60 -15.73 5.58
CA LYS A 3 -12.46 -15.05 6.18
C LYS A 3 -12.88 -13.60 6.44
N ASN A 4 -12.77 -13.14 7.68
CA ASN A 4 -13.10 -11.78 8.08
C ASN A 4 -12.38 -10.78 7.13
N PRO A 5 -13.11 -10.01 6.30
CA PRO A 5 -12.49 -9.06 5.36
C PRO A 5 -11.67 -7.97 6.05
N LEU A 6 -11.81 -7.82 7.38
CA LEU A 6 -11.04 -6.87 8.17
C LEU A 6 -9.59 -7.31 8.42
N GLU A 7 -9.28 -8.60 8.22
CA GLU A 7 -7.95 -9.16 8.47
C GLU A 7 -7.10 -9.34 7.22
N ASN A 8 -7.70 -9.25 6.03
CA ASN A 8 -7.00 -9.50 4.76
C ASN A 8 -6.17 -8.32 4.25
N ASN A 9 -6.26 -7.17 4.92
CA ASN A 9 -5.55 -5.95 4.57
C ASN A 9 -5.21 -5.22 5.87
N ARG A 10 -3.95 -5.27 6.26
CA ARG A 10 -3.43 -4.65 7.48
C ARG A 10 -2.15 -3.92 7.15
N VAL A 11 -2.09 -2.65 7.52
CA VAL A 11 -0.91 -1.82 7.44
C VAL A 11 -0.59 -1.30 8.83
N TYR A 12 0.68 -1.31 9.17
CA TYR A 12 1.26 -0.61 10.31
C TYR A 12 2.36 0.32 9.79
N LEU A 13 2.25 1.61 10.09
CA LEU A 13 3.28 2.60 9.80
C LEU A 13 3.66 3.35 11.08
N CYS A 14 4.92 3.70 11.21
CA CYS A 14 5.39 4.69 12.18
C CYS A 14 6.31 5.66 11.45
N GLY A 15 6.00 6.95 11.49
CA GLY A 15 6.64 7.93 10.63
C GLY A 15 6.41 9.37 11.06
N LYS A 16 7.00 10.29 10.30
CA LYS A 16 6.94 11.74 10.54
C LYS A 16 5.99 12.41 9.56
N VAL A 17 5.09 13.26 10.04
CA VAL A 17 4.20 14.05 9.17
C VAL A 17 5.02 15.06 8.38
N VAL A 18 4.82 15.16 7.07
CA VAL A 18 5.61 16.06 6.19
C VAL A 18 4.77 16.97 5.29
N THR A 19 3.45 16.98 5.48
CA THR A 19 2.55 17.94 4.84
C THR A 19 1.44 18.31 5.80
N PRO A 20 0.81 19.49 5.66
CA PRO A 20 -0.38 19.79 6.41
C PRO A 20 -1.53 18.83 6.04
N LEU A 21 -2.52 18.81 6.91
CA LEU A 21 -3.76 18.08 6.67
C LEU A 21 -4.56 18.75 5.55
N ASN A 22 -4.92 17.98 4.52
CA ASN A 22 -5.69 18.48 3.37
C ASN A 22 -7.05 17.78 3.32
N PHE A 23 -8.14 18.53 3.18
CA PHE A 23 -9.46 17.95 2.95
C PHE A 23 -9.45 17.11 1.67
N SER A 24 -10.02 15.90 1.74
CA SER A 24 -10.10 14.99 0.60
C SER A 24 -11.51 14.90 0.06
N HIS A 25 -12.46 14.41 0.86
CA HIS A 25 -13.85 14.22 0.46
C HIS A 25 -14.74 14.00 1.69
N GLU A 26 -16.05 14.10 1.49
CA GLU A 26 -17.06 13.73 2.48
C GLU A 26 -17.88 12.55 1.95
N SER A 27 -18.17 11.58 2.82
CA SER A 27 -19.01 10.42 2.48
C SER A 27 -19.89 10.06 3.66
N PHE A 28 -21.21 9.96 3.45
CA PHE A 28 -22.18 9.64 4.50
C PHE A 28 -22.06 10.52 5.76
N GLY A 29 -21.73 11.80 5.59
CA GLY A 29 -21.55 12.76 6.69
C GLY A 29 -20.23 12.60 7.47
N GLU A 30 -19.31 11.74 7.00
CA GLU A 30 -17.96 11.60 7.54
C GLU A 30 -16.96 12.30 6.62
N ARG A 31 -16.08 13.13 7.20
CA ARG A 31 -15.09 13.90 6.45
C ARG A 31 -13.74 13.19 6.48
N PHE A 32 -13.14 13.07 5.31
CA PHE A 32 -11.84 12.46 5.14
C PHE A 32 -10.80 13.50 4.76
N PHE A 33 -9.62 13.32 5.35
CA PHE A 33 -8.46 14.16 5.14
C PHE A 33 -7.29 13.33 4.68
N THR A 34 -6.35 13.96 4.01
CA THR A 34 -5.10 13.34 3.55
C THR A 34 -3.89 14.13 4.02
N PHE A 35 -2.82 13.40 4.34
CA PHE A 35 -1.49 13.95 4.59
C PHE A 35 -0.43 12.96 4.12
N LYS A 36 0.82 13.41 4.02
CA LYS A 36 1.97 12.56 3.70
C LYS A 36 2.75 12.23 4.96
N LEU A 37 3.11 10.96 5.09
CA LEU A 37 3.92 10.41 6.16
C LEU A 37 5.27 9.96 5.60
N GLU A 38 6.34 10.51 6.12
CA GLU A 38 7.71 10.06 5.87
C GLU A 38 8.04 8.88 6.77
N VAL A 39 8.34 7.74 6.16
CA VAL A 39 8.68 6.49 6.86
C VAL A 39 10.12 6.12 6.51
N PRO A 40 11.07 6.19 7.47
CA PRO A 40 12.46 5.87 7.18
C PRO A 40 12.67 4.38 6.91
N ARG A 41 13.71 4.06 6.12
CA ARG A 41 14.18 2.70 5.87
C ARG A 41 15.55 2.52 6.53
N LEU A 42 15.87 1.29 6.91
CA LEU A 42 17.22 0.91 7.36
C LEU A 42 18.34 1.31 6.37
N SER A 43 18.01 1.42 5.08
CA SER A 43 18.94 1.83 4.03
C SER A 43 19.14 3.35 3.90
N GLN A 44 18.72 4.14 4.89
CA GLN A 44 18.70 5.62 4.87
C GLN A 44 17.85 6.26 3.76
N GLN A 45 17.12 5.45 2.99
CA GLN A 45 16.08 5.93 2.10
C GLN A 45 14.80 6.16 2.89
N LYS A 46 13.86 6.88 2.31
CA LYS A 46 12.56 7.18 2.91
C LYS A 46 11.43 6.88 1.94
N ASP A 47 10.32 6.42 2.50
CA ASP A 47 9.04 6.33 1.82
C ASP A 47 8.18 7.52 2.21
N ILE A 48 7.59 8.21 1.23
CA ILE A 48 6.63 9.29 1.45
C ILE A 48 5.24 8.76 1.10
N LEU A 49 4.52 8.28 2.10
CA LEU A 49 3.26 7.56 1.94
C LEU A 49 2.06 8.48 2.17
N ILE A 50 1.02 8.36 1.34
CA ILE A 50 -0.23 9.11 1.53
C ILE A 50 -1.11 8.38 2.53
N VAL A 51 -1.48 9.06 3.61
CA VAL A 51 -2.43 8.56 4.61
C VAL A 51 -3.76 9.28 4.42
N THR A 52 -4.85 8.52 4.36
CA THR A 52 -6.23 9.02 4.41
C THR A 52 -6.81 8.71 5.78
N VAL A 53 -7.39 9.70 6.45
CA VAL A 53 -7.87 9.60 7.83
C VAL A 53 -9.23 10.28 7.96
N SER A 54 -10.11 9.70 8.78
CA SER A 54 -11.40 10.30 9.16
C SER A 54 -11.18 11.37 10.22
N ASP A 55 -11.94 12.47 10.16
CA ASP A 55 -11.93 13.50 11.21
C ASP A 55 -12.19 12.95 12.61
N ARG A 56 -12.98 11.87 12.72
CA ARG A 56 -13.27 11.19 13.99
C ARG A 56 -12.03 10.64 14.69
N LEU A 57 -10.99 10.32 13.93
CA LEU A 57 -9.72 9.79 14.47
C LEU A 57 -8.71 10.88 14.82
N LEU A 58 -9.04 12.17 14.58
CA LEU A 58 -8.11 13.28 14.79
C LEU A 58 -8.20 13.90 16.18
N ILE A 59 -9.10 13.40 17.03
CA ILE A 59 -9.27 13.89 18.40
C ILE A 59 -7.99 13.60 19.18
N ASN A 60 -7.36 14.64 19.72
CA ASN A 60 -6.10 14.57 20.48
C ASN A 60 -4.90 14.02 19.70
N VAL A 61 -4.90 14.15 18.37
CA VAL A 61 -3.76 13.78 17.52
C VAL A 61 -3.14 15.02 16.91
N ASN A 62 -1.86 15.29 17.24
CA ASN A 62 -1.08 16.34 16.58
C ASN A 62 -0.59 15.84 15.21
N LEU A 63 -1.03 16.50 14.14
CA LEU A 63 -0.60 16.26 12.76
C LEU A 63 0.09 17.48 12.15
N GLU A 64 0.69 18.34 12.97
CA GLU A 64 1.63 19.36 12.50
C GLU A 64 2.83 18.72 11.83
N GLU A 65 3.37 19.40 10.82
CA GLU A 65 4.59 18.96 10.16
C GLU A 65 5.71 18.74 11.16
N GLY A 66 6.28 17.55 11.09
CA GLY A 66 7.32 17.08 11.97
C GLY A 66 6.85 16.25 13.16
N SER A 67 5.55 16.18 13.42
CA SER A 67 4.98 15.28 14.42
C SER A 67 5.24 13.82 14.05
N SER A 68 5.60 13.00 15.04
CA SER A 68 5.74 11.55 14.87
C SER A 68 4.43 10.85 15.23
N VAL A 69 3.97 9.96 14.34
CA VAL A 69 2.72 9.23 14.51
C VAL A 69 2.86 7.76 14.14
N GLU A 70 2.11 6.93 14.85
CA GLU A 70 1.81 5.55 14.49
C GLU A 70 0.45 5.51 13.81
N VAL A 71 0.35 4.78 12.69
CA VAL A 71 -0.87 4.61 11.91
C VAL A 71 -1.14 3.12 11.71
N ILE A 72 -2.31 2.66 12.13
CA ILE A 72 -2.80 1.31 11.87
C ILE A 72 -3.98 1.42 10.91
N GLY A 73 -3.95 0.67 9.82
CA GLY A 73 -4.92 0.86 8.75
C GLY A 73 -4.97 -0.24 7.73
N GLN A 74 -5.39 0.14 6.52
CA GLN A 74 -5.50 -0.72 5.35
C GLN A 74 -4.93 0.02 4.14
N PHE A 75 -4.22 -0.66 3.25
CA PHE A 75 -3.76 -0.06 2.01
C PHE A 75 -4.88 -0.15 0.97
N ARG A 76 -5.47 0.99 0.59
CA ARG A 76 -6.66 1.03 -0.26
C ARG A 76 -6.37 1.66 -1.61
N SER A 77 -7.14 1.25 -2.61
CA SER A 77 -7.09 1.81 -3.95
C SER A 77 -8.43 2.46 -4.30
N TYR A 78 -8.41 3.67 -4.86
CA TYR A 78 -9.59 4.40 -5.31
C TYR A 78 -9.41 4.84 -6.76
N ASN A 79 -10.48 4.79 -7.55
CA ASN A 79 -10.46 5.46 -8.85
C ASN A 79 -10.44 6.96 -8.60
N ASN A 80 -9.54 7.65 -9.28
CA ASN A 80 -9.46 9.10 -9.22
C ASN A 80 -10.61 9.71 -10.05
N PRO A 81 -11.59 10.39 -9.43
CA PRO A 81 -12.72 10.94 -10.15
C PRO A 81 -12.37 12.22 -10.93
N SER A 82 -11.27 12.91 -10.58
CA SER A 82 -10.95 14.22 -11.15
C SER A 82 -10.37 14.16 -12.56
N ASN A 83 -10.13 12.96 -13.13
CA ASN A 83 -9.47 12.72 -14.42
C ASN A 83 -8.09 13.40 -14.60
N VAL A 84 -7.58 14.08 -13.56
CA VAL A 84 -6.29 14.77 -13.52
C VAL A 84 -5.35 13.97 -12.63
N GLY A 85 -4.15 13.64 -13.15
CA GLY A 85 -3.17 12.83 -12.43
C GLY A 85 -3.29 11.33 -12.70
N ASN A 86 -3.02 10.49 -11.69
CA ASN A 86 -3.11 9.04 -11.83
C ASN A 86 -4.56 8.57 -11.72
N ARG A 87 -4.98 7.63 -12.58
CA ARG A 87 -6.34 7.06 -12.60
C ARG A 87 -6.67 6.26 -11.33
N LEU A 88 -5.65 5.73 -10.64
CA LEU A 88 -5.80 4.97 -9.40
C LEU A 88 -4.98 5.66 -8.30
N ILE A 89 -5.65 6.04 -7.22
CA ILE A 89 -5.06 6.58 -6.00
C ILE A 89 -4.83 5.40 -5.05
N LEU A 90 -3.61 5.29 -4.51
CA LEU A 90 -3.25 4.32 -3.49
C LEU A 90 -2.89 5.06 -2.22
N THR A 91 -3.47 4.67 -1.09
CA THR A 91 -3.31 5.37 0.19
C THR A 91 -3.51 4.41 1.35
N VAL A 92 -2.80 4.67 2.44
CA VAL A 92 -3.05 4.00 3.72
C VAL A 92 -4.26 4.65 4.36
N PHE A 93 -5.38 3.94 4.38
CA PHE A 93 -6.59 4.35 5.08
C PHE A 93 -6.47 4.01 6.56
N ALA A 94 -6.29 5.04 7.39
CA ALA A 94 -6.16 4.92 8.82
C ALA A 94 -7.45 4.41 9.46
N ARG A 95 -7.31 3.42 10.34
CA ARG A 95 -8.36 2.94 11.26
C ARG A 95 -8.06 3.36 12.69
N ASP A 96 -6.80 3.57 13.00
CA ASP A 96 -6.31 4.11 14.26
C ASP A 96 -5.04 4.93 13.99
N ILE A 97 -4.86 5.99 14.77
CA ILE A 97 -3.71 6.89 14.66
C ILE A 97 -3.43 7.52 16.03
N LYS A 98 -2.16 7.59 16.40
CA LYS A 98 -1.74 8.21 17.66
C LYS A 98 -0.37 8.86 17.51
N ASN A 99 -0.10 9.89 18.30
CA ASN A 99 1.25 10.43 18.42
C ASN A 99 2.17 9.44 19.14
N VAL A 100 3.44 9.47 18.77
CA VAL A 100 4.51 8.72 19.44
C VAL A 100 5.67 9.65 19.75
N GLU A 101 6.39 9.38 20.84
CA GLU A 101 7.52 10.22 21.27
C GLU A 101 8.72 10.12 20.33
N SER A 102 8.99 8.91 19.82
CA SER A 102 10.12 8.65 18.94
C SER A 102 9.81 7.54 17.94
N ILE A 103 10.48 7.61 16.79
CA ILE A 103 10.47 6.58 15.76
C ILE A 103 11.78 5.83 15.91
N ASP A 104 11.70 4.52 16.14
CA ASP A 104 12.87 3.63 16.18
C ASP A 104 12.96 2.85 14.86
N PRO A 105 13.86 3.23 13.92
CA PRO A 105 13.97 2.57 12.63
C PRO A 105 14.48 1.13 12.71
N SER A 106 15.00 0.70 13.86
CA SER A 106 15.40 -0.70 14.08
C SER A 106 14.19 -1.62 14.29
N LYS A 107 13.04 -1.07 14.66
CA LYS A 107 11.76 -1.79 14.77
C LYS A 107 11.05 -1.83 13.43
N ASN A 108 10.05 -2.71 13.33
CA ASN A 108 9.22 -2.75 12.14
C ASN A 108 8.27 -1.55 12.10
N ILE A 109 8.67 -0.49 11.39
CA ILE A 109 7.92 0.76 11.24
C ILE A 109 7.14 0.86 9.92
N ASN A 110 7.21 -0.17 9.08
CA ASN A 110 6.48 -0.25 7.82
C ASN A 110 6.17 -1.71 7.50
N GLU A 111 5.03 -2.17 7.98
CA GLU A 111 4.56 -3.53 7.78
C GLU A 111 3.23 -3.51 7.04
N ILE A 112 3.12 -4.36 6.03
CA ILE A 112 1.83 -4.65 5.41
C ILE A 112 1.65 -6.15 5.27
N PHE A 113 0.44 -6.60 5.60
CA PHE A 113 -0.07 -7.91 5.31
C PHE A 113 -1.27 -7.79 4.37
N LEU A 114 -1.24 -8.52 3.26
CA LEU A 114 -2.39 -8.67 2.37
C LEU A 114 -2.72 -10.15 2.13
N ASN A 115 -4.01 -10.46 2.03
CA ASN A 115 -4.53 -11.72 1.54
C ASN A 115 -5.54 -11.41 0.43
N GLY A 116 -5.18 -11.74 -0.81
CA GLY A 116 -5.94 -11.37 -1.98
C GLY A 116 -5.81 -12.37 -3.11
N TYR A 117 -6.27 -11.98 -4.29
CA TYR A 117 -6.34 -12.83 -5.48
C TYR A 117 -5.56 -12.19 -6.62
N VAL A 118 -4.74 -12.98 -7.31
CA VAL A 118 -4.00 -12.53 -8.49
C VAL A 118 -5.00 -12.19 -9.59
N CYS A 119 -5.07 -10.93 -10.01
CA CYS A 119 -6.09 -10.50 -11.00
C CYS A 119 -5.55 -10.33 -12.42
N LYS A 120 -4.23 -10.43 -12.61
CA LYS A 120 -3.54 -10.43 -13.91
C LYS A 120 -2.38 -11.42 -13.84
N LYS A 121 -1.99 -11.97 -15.00
CA LYS A 121 -0.81 -12.84 -15.08
C LYS A 121 0.42 -12.09 -14.52
N PRO A 122 1.14 -12.65 -13.52
CA PRO A 122 2.34 -12.03 -12.99
C PRO A 122 3.40 -11.80 -14.07
N GLN A 123 4.11 -10.69 -14.01
CA GLN A 123 5.13 -10.33 -15.01
C GLN A 123 6.53 -10.48 -14.44
N TYR A 124 7.19 -11.58 -14.78
CA TYR A 124 8.59 -11.82 -14.42
C TYR A 124 9.54 -11.05 -15.35
N ARG A 125 10.52 -10.36 -14.77
CA ARG A 125 11.56 -9.65 -15.53
C ARG A 125 12.82 -9.42 -14.69
N THR A 126 13.88 -9.00 -15.36
CA THR A 126 15.13 -8.58 -14.73
C THR A 126 15.29 -7.06 -14.86
N THR A 127 15.60 -6.39 -13.75
CA THR A 127 15.95 -4.96 -13.76
C THR A 127 17.28 -4.72 -14.48
N PRO A 128 17.60 -3.49 -14.93
CA PRO A 128 18.90 -3.18 -15.54
C PRO A 128 20.11 -3.56 -14.66
N LEU A 129 19.94 -3.61 -13.34
CA LEU A 129 20.96 -4.02 -12.38
C LEU A 129 20.99 -5.54 -12.11
N GLY A 130 20.39 -6.35 -12.97
CA GLY A 130 20.42 -7.82 -12.87
C GLY A 130 19.51 -8.41 -11.78
N ARG A 131 18.69 -7.60 -11.09
CA ARG A 131 17.77 -8.10 -10.05
C ARG A 131 16.51 -8.69 -10.67
N GLU A 132 16.19 -9.92 -10.30
CA GLU A 132 14.97 -10.62 -10.70
C GLU A 132 13.77 -10.11 -9.90
N ILE A 133 12.70 -9.75 -10.60
CA ILE A 133 11.46 -9.25 -10.01
C ILE A 133 10.22 -9.84 -10.67
N THR A 134 9.11 -9.80 -9.96
CA THR A 134 7.79 -10.12 -10.51
C THR A 134 6.77 -9.10 -10.06
N ASP A 135 6.16 -8.43 -11.04
CA ASP A 135 5.05 -7.52 -10.81
C ASP A 135 3.75 -8.33 -10.68
N ILE A 136 3.02 -8.11 -9.58
CA ILE A 136 1.75 -8.76 -9.25
C ILE A 136 0.71 -7.67 -9.05
N LEU A 137 -0.46 -7.78 -9.68
CA LEU A 137 -1.62 -6.99 -9.32
C LEU A 137 -2.54 -7.84 -8.46
N LEU A 138 -2.68 -7.45 -7.19
CA LEU A 138 -3.43 -8.21 -6.19
C LEU A 138 -4.78 -7.54 -5.93
N ALA A 139 -5.87 -8.27 -6.12
CA ALA A 139 -7.21 -7.85 -5.73
C ALA A 139 -7.49 -8.27 -4.28
N VAL A 140 -7.66 -7.30 -3.39
CA VAL A 140 -7.95 -7.52 -1.96
C VAL A 140 -9.40 -7.15 -1.70
N ASN A 141 -10.22 -8.15 -1.39
CA ASN A 141 -11.66 -7.96 -1.26
C ASN A 141 -12.01 -7.16 -0.01
N ARG A 142 -12.97 -6.25 -0.16
CA ARG A 142 -13.56 -5.45 0.91
C ARG A 142 -14.98 -5.92 1.17
N LEU A 143 -15.58 -5.39 2.24
CA LEU A 143 -17.01 -5.50 2.44
C LEU A 143 -17.78 -4.86 1.27
N TYR A 144 -19.02 -5.29 1.09
CA TYR A 144 -19.96 -4.77 0.09
C TYR A 144 -19.50 -4.93 -1.37
N GLY A 145 -18.79 -6.02 -1.67
CA GLY A 145 -18.45 -6.40 -3.05
C GLY A 145 -17.43 -5.50 -3.74
N LYS A 146 -16.73 -4.64 -3.00
CA LYS A 146 -15.62 -3.82 -3.51
C LYS A 146 -14.30 -4.56 -3.36
N SER A 147 -13.29 -4.19 -4.13
CA SER A 147 -11.93 -4.70 -3.98
C SER A 147 -10.91 -3.59 -4.19
N ASP A 148 -9.82 -3.65 -3.42
CA ASP A 148 -8.63 -2.82 -3.66
C ASP A 148 -7.70 -3.55 -4.64
N TYR A 149 -7.17 -2.85 -5.64
CA TYR A 149 -6.22 -3.39 -6.61
C TYR A 149 -4.84 -2.83 -6.32
N ILE A 150 -3.98 -3.68 -5.76
CA ILE A 150 -2.72 -3.25 -5.14
C ILE A 150 -1.54 -3.80 -5.97
N PRO A 151 -0.72 -2.93 -6.58
CA PRO A 151 0.52 -3.33 -7.20
C PRO A 151 1.50 -3.84 -6.15
N CYS A 152 2.08 -5.02 -6.40
CA CYS A 152 3.06 -5.64 -5.53
C CYS A 152 4.27 -6.10 -6.36
N ILE A 153 5.47 -5.99 -5.80
CA ILE A 153 6.71 -6.43 -6.43
C ILE A 153 7.37 -7.49 -5.54
N ALA A 154 7.53 -8.69 -6.09
CA ALA A 154 8.33 -9.75 -5.49
C ALA A 154 9.77 -9.69 -6.02
N TRP A 155 10.74 -10.12 -5.21
CA TRP A 155 12.18 -10.01 -5.51
C TRP A 155 12.89 -11.37 -5.41
N GLY A 156 13.88 -11.61 -6.27
CA GLY A 156 14.77 -12.78 -6.20
C GLY A 156 14.03 -14.12 -6.16
N ARG A 157 14.23 -14.92 -5.10
CA ARG A 157 13.54 -16.21 -4.94
C ARG A 157 12.01 -16.06 -4.90
N ASN A 158 11.51 -15.00 -4.24
CA ASN A 158 10.09 -14.69 -4.23
C ASN A 158 9.58 -14.32 -5.63
N ALA A 159 10.38 -13.64 -6.45
CA ALA A 159 10.01 -13.34 -7.84
C ALA A 159 9.84 -14.63 -8.66
N ARG A 160 10.83 -15.53 -8.60
CA ARG A 160 10.74 -16.84 -9.27
C ARG A 160 9.53 -17.67 -8.82
N PHE A 161 9.18 -17.64 -7.54
CA PHE A 161 7.99 -18.33 -7.06
C PHE A 161 6.71 -17.64 -7.55
N ALA A 162 6.63 -16.31 -7.42
CA ALA A 162 5.46 -15.54 -7.83
C ALA A 162 5.16 -15.62 -9.33
N SER A 163 6.16 -15.82 -10.18
CA SER A 163 5.96 -15.98 -11.63
C SER A 163 5.17 -17.23 -12.02
N THR A 164 5.07 -18.20 -11.10
CA THR A 164 4.29 -19.43 -11.31
C THR A 164 2.78 -19.24 -11.09
N PHE A 165 2.38 -18.16 -10.41
CA PHE A 165 0.98 -17.94 -10.06
C PHE A 165 0.11 -17.66 -11.29
N GLN A 166 -1.14 -18.13 -11.20
CA GLN A 166 -2.16 -17.95 -12.22
C GLN A 166 -3.19 -16.92 -11.76
N ILE A 167 -3.95 -16.39 -12.72
CA ILE A 167 -5.10 -15.53 -12.43
C ILE A 167 -6.09 -16.32 -11.56
N GLY A 168 -6.55 -15.70 -10.47
CA GLY A 168 -7.45 -16.31 -9.49
C GLY A 168 -6.77 -17.03 -8.34
N ASP A 169 -5.45 -17.20 -8.35
CA ASP A 169 -4.72 -17.77 -7.20
C ASP A 169 -4.89 -16.86 -5.97
N ASN A 170 -5.30 -17.47 -4.84
CA ASN A 170 -5.31 -16.78 -3.56
C ASN A 170 -3.91 -16.80 -2.95
N ILE A 171 -3.38 -15.63 -2.64
CA ILE A 171 -2.04 -15.49 -2.05
C ILE A 171 -2.07 -14.60 -0.83
N LYS A 172 -1.20 -14.91 0.13
CA LYS A 172 -0.87 -14.05 1.25
C LYS A 172 0.50 -13.42 1.00
N ILE A 173 0.64 -12.13 1.28
CA ILE A 173 1.92 -11.43 1.16
C ILE A 173 2.19 -10.64 2.43
N TRP A 174 3.47 -10.54 2.77
CA TRP A 174 4.01 -9.66 3.78
C TRP A 174 5.10 -8.81 3.14
N GLY A 175 5.08 -7.53 3.47
CA GLY A 175 5.90 -6.56 2.81
C GLY A 175 5.97 -5.24 3.55
N ARG A 176 6.38 -4.23 2.79
CA ARG A 176 6.32 -2.82 3.15
C ARG A 176 5.64 -2.04 2.05
N VAL A 177 4.92 -0.98 2.40
CA VAL A 177 4.38 -0.03 1.42
C VAL A 177 5.53 0.88 0.98
N GLN A 178 5.73 1.03 -0.32
CA GLN A 178 6.78 1.85 -0.89
C GLN A 178 6.23 2.95 -1.78
N SER A 179 6.92 4.08 -1.79
CA SER A 179 6.80 5.12 -2.80
C SER A 179 8.04 5.12 -3.69
N ARG A 180 7.86 5.27 -5.01
CA ARG A 180 8.96 5.38 -5.97
C ARG A 180 8.65 6.42 -7.03
N ASP A 181 9.56 7.37 -7.20
CA ASP A 181 9.44 8.34 -8.27
C ASP A 181 9.86 7.75 -9.62
N TYR A 182 9.19 8.17 -10.68
CA TYR A 182 9.52 7.83 -12.06
C TYR A 182 9.23 9.01 -12.97
N GLN A 183 9.99 9.08 -14.06
CA GLN A 183 9.79 10.09 -15.09
C GLN A 183 8.81 9.56 -16.14
N LYS A 184 7.73 10.29 -16.37
CA LYS A 184 6.80 10.04 -17.46
C LYS A 184 7.05 11.06 -18.57
N LYS A 185 7.39 10.57 -19.76
CA LYS A 185 7.43 11.41 -20.96
C LYS A 185 6.01 11.57 -21.49
N LEU A 186 5.57 12.82 -21.63
CA LEU A 186 4.28 13.19 -22.22
C LEU A 186 4.39 13.20 -23.75
N GLU A 187 3.24 13.18 -24.42
CA GLU A 187 3.16 13.17 -25.89
C GLU A 187 3.78 14.42 -26.52
N ASP A 188 3.74 15.55 -25.80
CA ASP A 188 4.37 16.82 -26.20
C ASP A 188 5.88 16.90 -25.91
N GLY A 189 6.49 15.80 -25.44
CA GLY A 189 7.91 15.71 -25.15
C GLY A 189 8.33 16.18 -23.75
N ARG A 190 7.42 16.78 -22.96
CA ARG A 190 7.72 17.17 -21.57
C ARG A 190 7.94 15.94 -20.69
N ILE A 191 8.77 16.09 -19.67
CA ILE A 191 9.02 15.05 -18.66
C ILE A 191 8.38 15.49 -17.35
N GLU A 192 7.47 14.66 -16.83
CA GLU A 192 6.80 14.86 -15.55
C GLU A 192 7.30 13.81 -14.55
N THR A 193 7.70 14.24 -13.35
CA THR A 193 7.99 13.32 -12.25
C THR A 193 6.69 12.88 -11.60
N ARG A 194 6.46 11.58 -11.50
CA ARG A 194 5.30 10.98 -10.84
C ARG A 194 5.75 10.00 -9.78
N THR A 195 4.92 9.81 -8.75
CA THR A 195 5.18 8.83 -7.69
C THR A 195 4.26 7.62 -7.88
N ALA A 196 4.84 6.43 -7.90
CA ALA A 196 4.15 5.16 -7.83
C ALA A 196 4.12 4.67 -6.38
N TYR A 197 3.02 4.02 -6.00
CA TYR A 197 2.85 3.39 -4.70
C TYR A 197 2.64 1.89 -4.89
N GLU A 198 3.39 1.06 -4.18
CA GLU A 198 3.41 -0.39 -4.38
C GLU A 198 3.81 -1.13 -3.09
N VAL A 199 3.54 -2.43 -3.03
CA VAL A 199 3.99 -3.29 -1.93
C VAL A 199 5.28 -4.01 -2.33
N SER A 200 6.33 -3.79 -1.56
CA SER A 200 7.58 -4.55 -1.69
C SER A 200 7.48 -5.82 -0.87
N ILE A 201 7.47 -6.98 -1.53
CA ILE A 201 7.24 -8.26 -0.87
C ILE A 201 8.54 -8.83 -0.32
N PHE A 202 8.57 -9.13 0.98
CA PHE A 202 9.66 -9.92 1.58
C PHE A 202 9.24 -11.37 1.87
N LYS A 203 7.94 -11.66 2.00
CA LYS A 203 7.42 -13.03 2.17
C LYS A 203 6.10 -13.18 1.41
N LEU A 204 5.89 -14.32 0.76
CA LEU A 204 4.62 -14.65 0.13
C LEU A 204 4.31 -16.14 0.20
N GLU A 205 3.02 -16.45 0.24
CA GLU A 205 2.49 -17.82 0.35
C GLU A 205 1.30 -17.96 -0.60
N LYS A 206 1.23 -19.08 -1.33
CA LYS A 206 0.01 -19.47 -2.05
C LYS A 206 -0.91 -20.19 -1.07
N VAL A 207 -2.17 -19.78 -1.01
CA VAL A 207 -3.16 -20.45 -0.18
C VAL A 207 -3.68 -21.66 -0.95
N GLU A 208 -3.35 -22.84 -0.46
CA GLU A 208 -3.89 -24.09 -0.98
C GLU A 208 -5.40 -24.14 -0.70
N LYS A 209 -6.18 -24.54 -1.69
CA LYS A 209 -7.56 -24.93 -1.44
C LYS A 209 -7.48 -26.27 -0.71
N SER A 210 -7.91 -26.31 0.54
CA SER A 210 -8.23 -27.60 1.18
C SER A 210 -9.25 -28.28 0.29
N GLU A 211 -8.86 -29.39 -0.35
CA GLU A 211 -9.81 -30.31 -0.95
C GLU A 211 -10.75 -30.73 0.17
N ASN A 212 -12.00 -30.28 0.12
CA ASN A 212 -13.03 -30.89 0.93
C ASN A 212 -13.11 -32.33 0.43
N VAL A 213 -12.50 -33.25 1.18
CA VAL A 213 -12.80 -34.67 1.08
C VAL A 213 -14.29 -34.78 1.35
N SER A 214 -15.03 -35.03 0.27
CA SER A 214 -16.47 -35.30 0.24
C SER A 214 -16.83 -36.51 1.07
#